data_AF-A0A3N5P0L6-F1
#
_entry.id   AF-A0A3N5P0L6-F1
#
_cell.length_a   1.000
_cell.length_b   1.000
_cell.length_c   1.000
_cell.angle_alpha   90.00
_cell.angle_beta   90.00
_cell.angle_gamma   90.00
#
_symmetry.space_group_name_H-M   'P 1'
#
loop_
_entity.id
_entity.type
_entity.pdbx_description
1 polymer ?
#
loop_
_entity_poly.entity_id
_entity_poly.type
_entity_poly.pdbx_seq_one_letter_code
_entity_poly.pdbx_strand_id
1 'polypeptide(L)'
;MSFPGTVFISDSEARTTSSTQRVPLGTRGQSPDGRAFRYCKNAATAIAVGKLVTQMTNDASLDGDQPLATSTLYQDNLTTATSVIYLKPAATEVIAAGIFNEGYLYVNDALGEGQMVKIESNPYLDGTVADLWPIYFSPDSRLSATLSTLSEVGLIESKYKDVVISGPDSTYTLPLGVTVKAVPASHYFWLQTWGPCVVWYNLTAAQGVGVSYDTGTATGTAASVGAVHSIGTSTSTDVTKMTAMGKVIGHVLAAAASTEHALINLEIEP
;
A
#
# COMPACT_ATOMS: atom_id res chain seq x y z
N MET A 1 -17.48 14.73 -11.19
CA MET A 1 -18.19 13.43 -11.13
C MET A 1 -17.22 12.44 -10.49
N SER A 2 -17.58 11.95 -9.32
CA SER A 2 -16.79 11.01 -8.50
C SER A 2 -16.48 9.75 -9.31
N PHE A 3 -15.20 9.36 -9.38
CA PHE A 3 -14.83 8.03 -9.88
C PHE A 3 -15.64 6.99 -9.10
N PRO A 4 -16.26 5.99 -9.75
CA PRO A 4 -16.96 4.95 -9.01
C PRO A 4 -15.92 4.27 -8.12
N GLY A 5 -16.07 4.40 -6.80
CA GLY A 5 -15.14 3.83 -5.82
C GLY A 5 -15.06 2.31 -5.89
N THR A 6 -15.88 1.66 -6.73
CA THR A 6 -15.86 0.24 -7.04
C THR A 6 -16.18 0.00 -8.51
N VAL A 7 -15.40 -0.84 -9.16
CA VAL A 7 -15.63 -1.34 -10.52
C VAL A 7 -15.97 -2.83 -10.47
N PHE A 8 -16.91 -3.28 -11.29
CA PHE A 8 -17.21 -4.70 -11.44
C PHE A 8 -16.23 -5.32 -12.43
N ILE A 9 -15.50 -6.35 -12.00
CA ILE A 9 -14.48 -7.02 -12.81
C ILE A 9 -14.89 -8.46 -13.09
N SER A 10 -14.55 -8.98 -14.27
CA SER A 10 -14.70 -10.40 -14.54
C SER A 10 -13.61 -11.20 -13.83
N ASP A 11 -13.85 -12.51 -13.66
CA ASP A 11 -12.84 -13.43 -13.12
C ASP A 11 -11.59 -13.51 -14.02
N SER A 12 -11.72 -13.27 -15.32
CA SER A 12 -10.59 -13.15 -16.25
C SER A 12 -9.81 -11.85 -16.06
N GLU A 13 -10.50 -10.73 -15.84
CA GLU A 13 -9.88 -9.43 -15.59
C GLU A 13 -9.08 -9.45 -14.28
N ALA A 14 -9.59 -10.11 -13.23
CA ALA A 14 -8.87 -10.31 -11.97
C ALA A 14 -7.50 -11.01 -12.15
N ARG A 15 -7.33 -11.80 -13.21
CA ARG A 15 -6.07 -12.49 -13.55
C ARG A 15 -5.31 -11.81 -14.70
N THR A 16 -5.65 -10.59 -15.04
CA THR A 16 -4.96 -9.83 -16.09
C THR A 16 -3.92 -8.92 -15.46
N THR A 17 -2.73 -8.86 -16.07
CA THR A 17 -1.67 -7.92 -15.72
C THR A 17 -1.41 -6.99 -16.90
N SER A 18 -1.02 -5.75 -16.64
CA SER A 18 -0.74 -4.76 -17.68
C SER A 18 0.56 -4.02 -17.41
N SER A 19 1.31 -3.65 -18.45
CA SER A 19 2.47 -2.77 -18.32
C SER A 19 2.06 -1.29 -18.20
N THR A 20 0.80 -0.97 -18.49
CA THR A 20 0.22 0.37 -18.36
C THR A 20 -0.90 0.40 -17.33
N GLN A 21 -0.99 1.51 -16.61
CA GLN A 21 -2.03 1.74 -15.62
C GLN A 21 -3.40 1.88 -16.31
N ARG A 22 -4.37 1.06 -15.93
CA ARG A 22 -5.74 1.08 -16.51
C ARG A 22 -6.74 1.82 -15.65
N VAL A 23 -6.57 1.78 -14.33
CA VAL A 23 -7.41 2.47 -13.35
C VAL A 23 -6.54 3.06 -12.23
N PRO A 24 -7.04 4.04 -11.46
CA PRO A 24 -6.33 4.57 -10.30
C PRO A 24 -5.91 3.45 -9.31
N LEU A 25 -4.75 3.59 -8.70
CA LEU A 25 -4.29 2.69 -7.65
C LEU A 25 -5.26 2.68 -6.46
N GLY A 26 -5.46 1.51 -5.86
CA GLY A 26 -6.40 1.30 -4.76
C GLY A 26 -7.88 1.23 -5.17
N THR A 27 -8.21 1.39 -6.46
CA THR A 27 -9.56 1.15 -6.98
C THR A 27 -10.05 -0.23 -6.54
N ARG A 28 -11.26 -0.29 -5.99
CA ARG A 28 -11.89 -1.56 -5.59
C ARG A 28 -12.45 -2.27 -6.82
N GLY A 29 -12.08 -3.52 -7.02
CA GLY A 29 -12.68 -4.43 -7.99
C GLY A 29 -13.58 -5.43 -7.28
N GLN A 30 -14.82 -5.60 -7.71
CA GLN A 30 -15.72 -6.64 -7.21
C GLN A 30 -15.99 -7.68 -8.29
N SER A 31 -15.77 -8.96 -7.98
CA SER A 31 -16.11 -10.06 -8.88
C SER A 31 -17.54 -10.56 -8.66
N PRO A 32 -18.14 -11.27 -9.65
CA PRO A 32 -19.51 -11.76 -9.54
C PRO A 32 -19.75 -12.77 -8.40
N ASP A 33 -18.70 -13.43 -7.93
CA ASP A 33 -18.74 -14.40 -6.82
C ASP A 33 -18.55 -13.75 -5.43
N GLY A 34 -18.49 -12.42 -5.37
CA GLY A 34 -18.41 -11.67 -4.10
C GLY A 34 -17.00 -11.49 -3.55
N ARG A 35 -15.94 -11.95 -4.24
CA ARG A 35 -14.56 -11.61 -3.88
C ARG A 35 -14.28 -10.14 -4.20
N ALA A 36 -13.34 -9.56 -3.46
CA ALA A 36 -12.91 -8.20 -3.68
C ALA A 36 -11.41 -8.08 -3.93
N PHE A 37 -11.08 -7.07 -4.70
CA PHE A 37 -9.75 -6.82 -5.22
C PHE A 37 -9.38 -5.35 -5.12
N ARG A 38 -8.09 -5.07 -5.12
CA ARG A 38 -7.53 -3.72 -5.19
C ARG A 38 -6.54 -3.62 -6.32
N TYR A 39 -6.66 -2.58 -7.13
CA TYR A 39 -5.72 -2.34 -8.22
C TYR A 39 -4.40 -1.83 -7.66
N CYS A 40 -3.29 -2.43 -8.06
CA CYS A 40 -1.96 -2.10 -7.54
C CYS A 40 -0.88 -2.30 -8.61
N LYS A 41 0.33 -1.85 -8.32
CA LYS A 41 1.51 -2.00 -9.17
C LYS A 41 2.58 -2.80 -8.44
N ASN A 42 3.15 -3.81 -9.10
CA ASN A 42 4.29 -4.55 -8.59
C ASN A 42 5.58 -3.73 -8.71
N ALA A 43 6.46 -3.85 -7.72
CA ALA A 43 7.81 -3.29 -7.72
C ALA A 43 8.73 -3.93 -8.78
N ALA A 44 10.05 -3.78 -8.61
CA ALA A 44 11.06 -4.23 -9.55
C ALA A 44 11.27 -5.76 -9.63
N THR A 45 10.65 -6.54 -8.73
CA THR A 45 10.83 -8.00 -8.67
C THR A 45 9.54 -8.73 -9.03
N ALA A 46 9.60 -9.73 -9.90
CA ALA A 46 8.41 -10.52 -10.25
C ALA A 46 7.85 -11.29 -9.04
N ILE A 47 6.52 -11.36 -8.93
CA ILE A 47 5.82 -12.03 -7.84
C ILE A 47 5.17 -13.31 -8.36
N ALA A 48 5.34 -14.43 -7.64
CA ALA A 48 4.65 -15.68 -7.94
C ALA A 48 3.16 -15.62 -7.54
N VAL A 49 2.36 -16.55 -8.07
CA VAL A 49 0.95 -16.69 -7.66
C VAL A 49 0.83 -17.13 -6.19
N GLY A 50 -0.26 -16.74 -5.53
CA GLY A 50 -0.60 -17.16 -4.17
C GLY A 50 0.24 -16.51 -3.08
N LYS A 51 1.00 -15.45 -3.40
CA LYS A 51 1.90 -14.79 -2.45
C LYS A 51 1.19 -13.63 -1.77
N LEU A 52 1.36 -13.55 -0.45
CA LEU A 52 0.97 -12.38 0.32
C LEU A 52 1.91 -11.21 -0.02
N VAL A 53 1.32 -10.03 -0.25
CA VAL A 53 2.06 -8.80 -0.56
C VAL A 53 1.78 -7.73 0.48
N THR A 54 2.75 -6.83 0.62
CA THR A 54 2.70 -5.67 1.51
C THR A 54 3.05 -4.40 0.74
N GLN A 55 2.79 -3.25 1.35
CA GLN A 55 3.25 -1.96 0.81
C GLN A 55 4.78 -1.88 0.84
N MET A 56 5.36 -1.16 -0.13
CA MET A 56 6.75 -0.74 -0.02
C MET A 56 6.90 0.28 1.12
N THR A 57 8.06 0.31 1.74
CA THR A 57 8.39 1.32 2.76
C THR A 57 8.41 2.70 2.10
N ASN A 58 7.74 3.66 2.74
CA ASN A 58 7.74 5.06 2.32
C ASN A 58 9.14 5.66 2.43
N ASP A 59 9.41 6.72 1.67
CA ASP A 59 10.62 7.53 1.88
C ASP A 59 10.58 8.21 3.26
N ALA A 60 11.45 7.75 4.17
CA ALA A 60 11.52 8.24 5.54
C ALA A 60 12.01 9.70 5.65
N SER A 61 12.56 10.28 4.58
CA SER A 61 13.00 11.68 4.58
C SER A 61 11.82 12.67 4.55
N LEU A 62 10.64 12.21 4.10
CA LEU A 62 9.47 13.04 3.84
C LEU A 62 8.21 12.56 4.57
N ASP A 63 8.32 11.57 5.45
CA ASP A 63 7.17 10.96 6.13
C ASP A 63 6.65 11.77 7.33
N GLY A 64 7.16 12.98 7.57
CA GLY A 64 6.69 13.89 8.61
C GLY A 64 7.55 15.15 8.73
N ASP A 65 7.05 16.12 9.51
CA ASP A 65 7.74 17.36 9.93
C ASP A 65 8.36 18.17 8.77
N GLN A 66 7.80 18.09 7.57
CA GLN A 66 8.34 18.82 6.43
C GLN A 66 7.91 20.28 6.48
N PRO A 67 8.88 21.22 6.48
CA PRO A 67 8.55 22.63 6.55
C PRO A 67 7.98 23.13 5.23
N LEU A 68 6.99 24.01 5.33
CA LEU A 68 6.43 24.68 4.16
C LEU A 68 7.30 25.86 3.69
N ALA A 69 7.26 26.13 2.39
CA ALA A 69 7.99 27.24 1.78
C ALA A 69 7.45 28.61 2.21
N THR A 70 8.32 29.59 2.45
CA THR A 70 7.95 30.91 2.99
C THR A 70 7.10 31.79 2.06
N SER A 71 7.01 31.46 0.78
CA SER A 71 6.18 32.18 -0.19
C SER A 71 5.16 31.26 -0.84
N THR A 72 3.88 31.66 -0.84
CA THR A 72 2.76 30.98 -1.52
C THR A 72 2.46 29.55 -1.04
N LEU A 73 2.48 29.35 0.28
CA LEU A 73 2.27 28.09 1.02
C LEU A 73 1.26 27.13 0.37
N TYR A 74 0.04 27.61 0.14
CA TYR A 74 -1.06 26.86 -0.45
C TYR A 74 -1.80 27.77 -1.43
N GLN A 75 -2.00 27.30 -2.66
CA GLN A 75 -2.79 27.99 -3.67
C GLN A 75 -3.93 27.09 -4.09
N ASP A 76 -5.16 27.51 -3.80
CA ASP A 76 -6.36 26.85 -4.28
C ASP A 76 -6.89 27.60 -5.52
N ASN A 77 -6.71 27.02 -6.71
CA ASN A 77 -7.26 27.59 -7.93
C ASN A 77 -8.61 26.94 -8.25
N LEU A 78 -9.67 27.56 -7.77
CA LEU A 78 -11.06 27.14 -8.00
C LEU A 78 -11.47 27.17 -9.49
N THR A 79 -10.76 27.92 -10.35
CA THR A 79 -11.09 28.01 -11.78
C THR A 79 -10.54 26.84 -12.59
N THR A 80 -9.37 26.32 -12.20
CA THR A 80 -8.72 25.17 -12.83
C THR A 80 -8.86 23.88 -12.03
N ALA A 81 -9.51 23.93 -10.86
CA ALA A 81 -9.60 22.83 -9.89
C ALA A 81 -8.24 22.22 -9.53
N THR A 82 -7.19 23.06 -9.56
CA THR A 82 -5.82 22.67 -9.20
C THR A 82 -5.45 23.35 -7.90
N SER A 83 -5.27 22.54 -6.86
CA SER A 83 -4.71 23.01 -5.60
C SER A 83 -3.24 22.57 -5.53
N VAL A 84 -2.36 23.46 -5.07
CA VAL A 84 -0.92 23.19 -4.95
C VAL A 84 -0.41 23.68 -3.60
N ILE A 85 0.50 22.93 -3.01
CA ILE A 85 1.26 23.32 -1.83
C ILE A 85 2.74 23.33 -2.17
N TYR A 86 3.49 24.27 -1.61
CA TYR A 86 4.93 24.37 -1.84
C TYR A 86 5.70 23.97 -0.59
N LEU A 87 6.53 22.95 -0.73
CA LEU A 87 7.38 22.43 0.33
C LEU A 87 8.79 23.01 0.21
N LYS A 88 9.51 22.99 1.32
CA LYS A 88 10.94 23.23 1.37
C LYS A 88 11.67 21.99 1.95
N PRO A 89 11.90 20.95 1.13
CA PRO A 89 12.67 19.79 1.56
C PRO A 89 14.10 20.16 1.92
N ALA A 90 14.79 19.28 2.65
CA ALA A 90 16.21 19.47 2.95
C ALA A 90 17.07 19.52 1.67
N ALA A 91 18.16 20.28 1.73
CA ALA A 91 19.01 20.61 0.59
C ALA A 91 19.73 19.42 -0.09
N THR A 92 19.52 18.19 0.38
CA THR A 92 20.16 16.97 -0.12
C THR A 92 19.16 15.97 -0.70
N GLU A 93 17.86 16.25 -0.61
CA GLU A 93 16.83 15.30 -1.03
C GLU A 93 16.69 15.24 -2.54
N VAL A 94 16.79 14.03 -3.11
CA VAL A 94 16.58 13.79 -4.55
C VAL A 94 15.34 12.93 -4.70
N ILE A 95 14.27 13.53 -5.19
CA ILE A 95 12.97 12.86 -5.27
C ILE A 95 12.55 12.68 -6.71
N ALA A 96 12.27 11.44 -7.09
CA ALA A 96 11.80 11.10 -8.42
C ALA A 96 10.42 11.74 -8.70
N ALA A 97 10.23 12.20 -9.95
CA ALA A 97 8.92 12.68 -10.38
C ALA A 97 7.87 11.57 -10.26
N GLY A 98 6.71 11.94 -9.72
CA GLY A 98 5.55 11.07 -9.58
C GLY A 98 5.68 9.90 -8.60
N ILE A 99 6.67 9.96 -7.69
CA ILE A 99 6.78 8.98 -6.61
C ILE A 99 5.52 8.99 -5.72
N PHE A 100 4.99 10.17 -5.42
CA PHE A 100 3.83 10.37 -4.55
C PHE A 100 2.46 10.37 -5.27
N ASN A 101 2.42 10.06 -6.58
CA ASN A 101 1.16 9.99 -7.32
C ASN A 101 0.17 9.03 -6.64
N GLU A 102 -1.07 9.51 -6.45
CA GLU A 102 -2.14 8.79 -5.76
C GLU A 102 -1.87 8.43 -4.29
N GLY A 103 -0.79 8.95 -3.73
CA GLY A 103 -0.51 8.96 -2.31
C GLY A 103 -1.26 10.08 -1.58
N TYR A 104 -0.80 10.41 -0.39
CA TYR A 104 -1.41 11.42 0.46
C TYR A 104 -0.38 12.41 0.99
N LEU A 105 -0.83 13.64 1.16
CA LEU A 105 -0.18 14.62 2.02
C LEU A 105 -1.08 14.82 3.23
N TYR A 106 -0.48 14.87 4.41
CA TYR A 106 -1.19 15.19 5.65
C TYR A 106 -0.47 16.30 6.41
N VAL A 107 -1.24 17.11 7.12
CA VAL A 107 -0.71 18.18 7.97
C VAL A 107 -0.56 17.61 9.38
N ASN A 108 0.67 17.60 9.89
CA ASN A 108 1.00 16.90 11.12
C ASN A 108 1.18 17.86 12.31
N ASP A 109 1.46 19.13 12.08
CA ASP A 109 1.55 20.15 13.14
C ASP A 109 1.05 21.53 12.70
N ALA A 110 0.67 22.32 13.71
CA ALA A 110 0.19 23.71 13.66
C ALA A 110 -1.10 23.92 12.84
N LEU A 111 -1.15 24.98 12.03
CA LEU A 111 -2.40 25.34 11.36
C LEU A 111 -2.74 24.33 10.27
N GLY A 112 -3.96 23.79 10.32
CA GLY A 112 -4.44 22.76 9.41
C GLY A 112 -4.14 21.33 9.83
N GLU A 113 -3.57 21.12 11.02
CA GLU A 113 -3.29 19.80 11.59
C GLU A 113 -4.50 18.85 11.50
N GLY A 114 -4.21 17.58 11.20
CA GLY A 114 -5.20 16.50 11.09
C GLY A 114 -5.95 16.47 9.76
N GLN A 115 -5.64 17.38 8.83
CA GLN A 115 -6.16 17.34 7.47
C GLN A 115 -5.28 16.47 6.57
N MET A 116 -5.92 15.84 5.58
CA MET A 116 -5.25 15.07 4.54
C MET A 116 -5.84 15.37 3.17
N VAL A 117 -4.99 15.29 2.15
CA VAL A 117 -5.36 15.48 0.75
C VAL A 117 -4.70 14.41 -0.11
N LYS A 118 -5.34 14.08 -1.24
CA LYS A 118 -4.81 13.13 -2.21
C LYS A 118 -3.88 13.88 -3.16
N ILE A 119 -2.70 13.31 -3.41
CA ILE A 119 -1.70 13.87 -4.32
C ILE A 119 -2.00 13.40 -5.75
N GLU A 120 -2.07 14.35 -6.68
CA GLU A 120 -2.12 14.07 -8.11
C GLU A 120 -0.72 13.81 -8.64
N SER A 121 0.20 14.73 -8.35
CA SER A 121 1.57 14.62 -8.82
C SER A 121 2.57 15.45 -8.02
N ASN A 122 3.82 14.99 -8.09
CA ASN A 122 5.00 15.74 -7.67
C ASN A 122 6.00 15.80 -8.84
N PRO A 123 6.62 16.95 -9.13
CA PRO A 123 7.74 17.01 -10.07
C PRO A 123 9.00 16.40 -9.44
N TYR A 124 10.02 16.23 -10.27
CA TYR A 124 11.35 15.87 -9.81
C TYR A 124 11.91 16.98 -8.90
N LEU A 125 12.51 16.57 -7.79
CA LEU A 125 13.33 17.42 -6.95
C LEU A 125 14.79 17.05 -7.22
N ASP A 126 15.57 17.96 -7.81
CA ASP A 126 17.01 17.85 -7.70
C ASP A 126 17.40 18.28 -6.28
N GLY A 127 18.31 17.57 -5.63
CA GLY A 127 18.80 17.89 -4.28
C GLY A 127 19.65 19.16 -4.24
N THR A 128 19.18 20.22 -4.88
CA THR A 128 19.61 21.60 -4.70
C THR A 128 18.47 22.33 -3.99
N VAL A 129 18.76 23.45 -3.33
CA VAL A 129 17.76 24.18 -2.54
C VAL A 129 16.68 24.76 -3.47
N ALA A 130 15.66 23.96 -3.79
CA ALA A 130 14.41 24.45 -4.29
C ALA A 130 13.66 25.00 -3.07
N ASP A 131 13.68 26.32 -2.90
CA ASP A 131 12.81 26.99 -1.91
C ASP A 131 11.31 26.77 -2.21
N LEU A 132 10.98 26.16 -3.36
CA LEU A 132 9.63 25.95 -3.86
C LEU A 132 9.52 24.61 -4.61
N TRP A 133 9.25 23.52 -3.89
CA TRP A 133 8.88 22.26 -4.52
C TRP A 133 7.35 22.08 -4.52
N PRO A 134 6.67 22.13 -5.68
CA PRO A 134 5.21 22.09 -5.72
C PRO A 134 4.68 20.65 -5.66
N ILE A 135 3.67 20.44 -4.81
CA ILE A 135 2.88 19.20 -4.75
C ILE A 135 1.46 19.52 -5.19
N TYR A 136 1.01 18.86 -6.25
CA TYR A 136 -0.30 19.09 -6.85
C TYR A 136 -1.32 18.12 -6.28
N PHE A 137 -2.50 18.62 -5.91
CA PHE A 137 -3.58 17.81 -5.35
C PHE A 137 -4.47 17.25 -6.44
N SER A 138 -5.05 16.07 -6.20
CA SER A 138 -6.04 15.50 -7.09
C SER A 138 -7.25 16.41 -7.25
N PRO A 139 -7.93 16.39 -8.41
CA PRO A 139 -9.18 17.08 -8.59
C PRO A 139 -10.15 16.74 -7.45
N ASP A 140 -10.83 17.75 -6.92
CA ASP A 140 -11.73 17.66 -5.76
C ASP A 140 -11.03 17.42 -4.40
N SER A 141 -9.70 17.38 -4.30
CA SER A 141 -8.97 17.33 -3.02
C SER A 141 -8.44 18.70 -2.63
N ARG A 142 -8.78 19.16 -1.42
CA ARG A 142 -8.41 20.50 -0.91
C ARG A 142 -8.33 20.48 0.61
N LEU A 143 -7.45 21.34 1.14
CA LEU A 143 -7.39 21.64 2.56
C LEU A 143 -8.51 22.64 2.89
N SER A 144 -9.19 22.46 4.02
CA SER A 144 -10.23 23.39 4.47
C SER A 144 -9.71 24.44 5.44
N ALA A 145 -8.51 24.24 5.98
CA ALA A 145 -7.83 25.20 6.84
C ALA A 145 -6.72 25.95 6.08
N THR A 146 -6.44 27.16 6.52
CA THR A 146 -5.28 27.93 6.07
C THR A 146 -4.02 27.36 6.70
N LEU A 147 -2.93 27.30 5.94
CA LEU A 147 -1.61 26.91 6.44
C LEU A 147 -0.76 28.15 6.78
N SER A 148 0.24 27.95 7.64
CA SER A 148 1.29 28.94 7.91
C SER A 148 2.67 28.37 7.65
N THR A 149 3.72 29.19 7.72
CA THR A 149 5.11 28.70 7.67
C THR A 149 5.51 27.86 8.89
N LEU A 150 4.67 27.84 9.94
CA LEU A 150 4.84 26.94 11.09
C LEU A 150 4.07 25.63 10.91
N SER A 151 3.22 25.52 9.88
CA SER A 151 2.58 24.25 9.56
C SER A 151 3.63 23.30 9.02
N GLU A 152 3.54 22.06 9.45
CA GLU A 152 4.40 20.97 9.00
C GLU A 152 3.53 19.91 8.32
N VAL A 153 4.11 19.18 7.38
CA VAL A 153 3.39 18.14 6.62
C VAL A 153 4.21 16.87 6.47
N GLY A 154 3.52 15.76 6.22
CA GLY A 154 4.14 14.50 5.79
C GLY A 154 3.58 14.07 4.43
N LEU A 155 4.41 13.41 3.63
CA LEU A 155 4.02 12.78 2.38
C LEU A 155 4.14 11.26 2.51
N ILE A 156 3.13 10.57 2.00
CA ILE A 156 3.14 9.11 1.94
C ILE A 156 2.79 8.65 0.53
N GLU A 157 3.59 7.72 0.00
CA GLU A 157 3.29 7.03 -1.24
C GLU A 157 1.97 6.26 -1.15
N SER A 158 1.36 5.96 -2.30
CA SER A 158 0.19 5.08 -2.31
C SER A 158 0.57 3.69 -1.80
N LYS A 159 -0.16 3.17 -0.80
CA LYS A 159 0.08 1.81 -0.30
C LYS A 159 -0.01 0.72 -1.39
N TYR A 160 -0.67 1.01 -2.51
CA TYR A 160 -0.83 0.10 -3.65
C TYR A 160 0.17 0.35 -4.80
N LYS A 161 1.11 1.28 -4.62
CA LYS A 161 2.21 1.53 -5.54
C LYS A 161 3.39 0.65 -5.14
N ASP A 162 4.06 0.09 -6.15
CA ASP A 162 5.28 -0.70 -6.03
C ASP A 162 5.24 -1.73 -4.88
N VAL A 163 4.14 -2.49 -4.80
CA VAL A 163 3.95 -3.51 -3.76
C VAL A 163 5.03 -4.60 -3.86
N VAL A 164 5.38 -5.16 -2.70
CA VAL A 164 6.45 -6.17 -2.56
C VAL A 164 5.91 -7.43 -1.89
N ILE A 165 6.60 -8.55 -2.09
CA ILE A 165 6.27 -9.80 -1.39
C ILE A 165 6.56 -9.61 0.10
N SER A 166 5.65 -10.06 0.96
CA SER A 166 5.88 -10.00 2.41
C SER A 166 7.12 -10.82 2.78
N GLY A 167 8.12 -10.20 3.41
CA GLY A 167 9.39 -10.83 3.77
C GLY A 167 9.67 -10.81 5.27
N PRO A 168 10.58 -11.67 5.77
CA PRO A 168 10.98 -11.70 7.18
C PRO A 168 11.76 -10.44 7.61
N ASP A 169 12.36 -9.74 6.65
CA ASP A 169 13.11 -8.49 6.79
C ASP A 169 12.30 -7.25 6.42
N SER A 170 11.05 -7.42 5.95
CA SER A 170 10.19 -6.28 5.64
C SER A 170 9.83 -5.59 6.95
N THR A 171 10.29 -4.35 7.11
CA THR A 171 10.01 -3.47 8.25
C THR A 171 8.50 -3.35 8.44
N TYR A 172 7.93 -4.20 9.29
CA TYR A 172 6.54 -4.16 9.81
C TYR A 172 5.51 -3.56 8.82
N THR A 173 5.44 -4.11 7.61
CA THR A 173 4.60 -3.55 6.55
C THR A 173 3.18 -4.11 6.62
N LEU A 174 2.18 -3.27 6.32
CA LEU A 174 0.77 -3.66 6.33
C LEU A 174 0.50 -4.72 5.24
N PRO A 175 -0.04 -5.92 5.56
CA PRO A 175 -0.48 -6.86 4.54
C PRO A 175 -1.64 -6.28 3.74
N LEU A 176 -1.51 -6.32 2.41
CA LEU A 176 -2.49 -5.70 1.50
C LEU A 176 -3.39 -6.72 0.82
N GLY A 177 -2.91 -7.93 0.56
CA GLY A 177 -3.66 -8.94 -0.17
C GLY A 177 -2.79 -10.03 -0.78
N VAL A 178 -3.40 -10.88 -1.61
CA VAL A 178 -2.77 -12.05 -2.21
C VAL A 178 -2.84 -12.01 -3.74
N THR A 179 -1.75 -12.39 -4.40
CA THR A 179 -1.69 -12.46 -5.86
C THR A 179 -2.49 -13.66 -6.40
N VAL A 180 -3.43 -13.42 -7.32
CA VAL A 180 -4.22 -14.49 -7.99
C VAL A 180 -3.58 -15.01 -9.28
N LYS A 181 -2.45 -14.42 -9.68
CA LYS A 181 -1.61 -14.83 -10.82
C LYS A 181 -0.17 -14.39 -10.55
N ALA A 182 0.79 -15.04 -11.22
CA ALA A 182 2.14 -14.50 -11.31
C ALA A 182 2.14 -13.11 -11.98
N VAL A 183 2.83 -12.16 -11.36
CA VAL A 183 2.89 -10.76 -11.78
C VAL A 183 4.32 -10.42 -12.19
N PRO A 184 4.56 -10.00 -13.45
CA PRO A 184 5.87 -9.51 -13.86
C PRO A 184 6.30 -8.26 -13.08
N ALA A 185 7.60 -7.97 -13.07
CA ALA A 185 8.13 -6.73 -12.50
C ALA A 185 7.46 -5.51 -13.17
N SER A 186 7.17 -4.47 -12.37
CA SER A 186 6.61 -3.19 -12.84
C SER A 186 5.26 -3.29 -13.57
N HIS A 187 4.53 -4.39 -13.40
CA HIS A 187 3.18 -4.54 -13.95
C HIS A 187 2.10 -4.14 -12.95
N TYR A 188 0.99 -3.64 -13.49
CA TYR A 188 -0.25 -3.37 -12.77
C TYR A 188 -1.15 -4.60 -12.77
N PHE A 189 -1.85 -4.84 -11.68
CA PHE A 189 -2.69 -6.02 -11.49
C PHE A 189 -3.76 -5.84 -10.40
N TRP A 190 -4.70 -6.79 -10.34
CA TRP A 190 -5.70 -6.89 -9.29
C TRP A 190 -5.24 -7.81 -8.17
N LEU A 191 -5.12 -7.26 -6.96
CA LEU A 191 -4.73 -7.99 -5.76
C LEU A 191 -5.99 -8.41 -4.99
N GLN A 192 -6.14 -9.69 -4.64
CA GLN A 192 -7.32 -10.12 -3.90
C GLN A 192 -7.18 -9.76 -2.41
N THR A 193 -8.20 -9.10 -1.86
CA THR A 193 -8.19 -8.58 -0.49
C THR A 193 -9.32 -9.17 0.37
N TRP A 194 -10.33 -9.77 -0.25
CA TRP A 194 -11.48 -10.35 0.43
C TRP A 194 -12.00 -11.62 -0.23
N GLY A 195 -12.54 -12.54 0.59
CA GLY A 195 -13.19 -13.77 0.17
C GLY A 195 -12.23 -14.95 -0.07
N PRO A 196 -12.72 -16.09 -0.57
CA PRO A 196 -11.93 -17.31 -0.74
C PRO A 196 -10.73 -17.11 -1.69
N CYS A 197 -9.52 -17.34 -1.20
CA CYS A 197 -8.27 -17.18 -1.92
C CYS A 197 -7.31 -18.35 -1.66
N VAL A 198 -6.56 -18.73 -2.68
CA VAL A 198 -5.52 -19.75 -2.57
C VAL A 198 -4.21 -19.06 -2.20
N VAL A 199 -3.64 -19.40 -1.04
CA VAL A 199 -2.50 -18.69 -0.45
C VAL A 199 -1.39 -19.67 -0.11
N TRP A 200 -0.14 -19.29 -0.40
CA TRP A 200 1.05 -20.04 -0.02
C TRP A 200 1.13 -20.14 1.50
N TYR A 201 1.21 -21.36 2.01
CA TYR A 201 1.08 -21.66 3.42
C TYR A 201 2.37 -22.28 3.96
N ASN A 202 2.80 -21.82 5.13
CA ASN A 202 3.89 -22.40 5.88
C ASN A 202 3.35 -23.03 7.16
N LEU A 203 3.88 -24.19 7.55
CA LEU A 203 3.41 -25.04 8.66
C LEU A 203 2.11 -25.78 8.33
N THR A 204 1.36 -26.21 9.36
CA THR A 204 0.14 -27.01 9.23
C THR A 204 -1.09 -26.14 9.39
N ALA A 205 -1.98 -26.13 8.40
CA ALA A 205 -3.24 -25.42 8.50
C ALA A 205 -4.32 -26.30 9.14
N ALA A 206 -4.97 -25.81 10.19
CA ALA A 206 -6.21 -26.40 10.71
C ALA A 206 -7.41 -25.53 10.26
N GLN A 207 -8.49 -26.18 9.83
CA GLN A 207 -9.69 -25.47 9.39
C GLN A 207 -10.26 -24.58 10.49
N GLY A 208 -10.73 -23.39 10.11
CA GLY A 208 -11.32 -22.40 11.01
C GLY A 208 -10.30 -21.59 11.84
N VAL A 209 -9.01 -21.92 11.78
CA VAL A 209 -7.98 -21.15 12.49
C VAL A 209 -7.66 -19.87 11.73
N GLY A 210 -7.54 -18.77 12.48
CA GLY A 210 -7.10 -17.49 11.94
C GLY A 210 -5.66 -17.56 11.43
N VAL A 211 -5.37 -16.86 10.34
CA VAL A 211 -4.03 -16.80 9.76
C VAL A 211 -3.44 -15.40 9.85
N SER A 212 -2.11 -15.33 9.96
CA SER A 212 -1.31 -14.12 9.91
C SER A 212 -0.21 -14.26 8.86
N TYR A 213 0.39 -13.12 8.49
CA TYR A 213 1.59 -13.11 7.67
C TYR A 213 2.75 -13.81 8.40
N ASP A 214 3.58 -14.54 7.67
CA ASP A 214 4.73 -15.24 8.24
C ASP A 214 5.95 -14.32 8.34
N THR A 215 6.45 -14.08 9.55
CA THR A 215 7.65 -13.27 9.82
C THR A 215 8.96 -14.07 9.77
N GLY A 216 8.92 -15.37 9.48
CA GLY A 216 10.09 -16.18 9.15
C GLY A 216 11.04 -16.53 10.30
N THR A 217 10.54 -16.97 11.46
CA THR A 217 11.41 -17.40 12.58
C THR A 217 11.13 -18.82 13.11
N ALA A 218 10.89 -19.75 12.19
CA ALA A 218 11.22 -21.16 12.40
C ALA A 218 12.35 -21.56 11.43
N THR A 219 13.61 -21.42 11.89
CA THR A 219 14.83 -21.92 11.23
C THR A 219 15.08 -21.44 9.79
N GLY A 220 15.50 -20.17 9.61
CA GLY A 220 16.48 -19.74 8.60
C GLY A 220 16.31 -20.17 7.13
N THR A 221 15.11 -20.51 6.67
CA THR A 221 14.88 -20.98 5.30
C THR A 221 14.09 -19.93 4.53
N ALA A 222 14.47 -19.65 3.29
CA ALA A 222 13.75 -18.80 2.33
C ALA A 222 12.30 -19.24 2.01
N ALA A 223 11.73 -20.18 2.78
CA ALA A 223 10.43 -20.81 2.60
C ALA A 223 9.22 -19.96 3.07
N SER A 224 9.47 -18.89 3.83
CA SER A 224 8.41 -18.03 4.42
C SER A 224 8.07 -16.77 3.61
N VAL A 225 8.84 -16.44 2.55
CA VAL A 225 8.60 -15.22 1.77
C VAL A 225 7.26 -15.31 1.02
N GLY A 226 6.36 -14.40 1.36
CA GLY A 226 4.99 -14.32 0.87
C GLY A 226 4.07 -15.42 1.42
N ALA A 227 4.45 -16.08 2.52
CA ALA A 227 3.67 -17.13 3.16
C ALA A 227 2.74 -16.59 4.25
N VAL A 228 1.72 -17.40 4.57
CA VAL A 228 0.86 -17.22 5.74
C VAL A 228 0.98 -18.44 6.65
N HIS A 229 0.62 -18.28 7.92
CA HIS A 229 0.62 -19.36 8.89
C HIS A 229 -0.52 -19.21 9.91
N SER A 230 -0.89 -20.29 10.58
CA SER A 230 -1.96 -20.29 11.59
C SER A 230 -1.52 -19.68 12.91
N ILE A 231 -2.35 -18.78 13.42
CA ILE A 231 -2.17 -18.14 14.72
C ILE A 231 -2.26 -19.20 15.82
N GLY A 232 -1.29 -19.20 16.75
CA GLY A 232 -1.30 -20.08 17.93
C GLY A 232 -0.74 -21.50 17.71
N THR A 233 -0.36 -21.86 16.48
CA THR A 233 0.27 -23.18 16.20
C THR A 233 1.80 -23.13 16.13
N SER A 234 2.39 -21.93 16.20
CA SER A 234 3.85 -21.76 16.24
C SER A 234 4.37 -22.04 17.65
N THR A 235 5.20 -23.07 17.80
CA THR A 235 6.02 -23.31 19.00
C THR A 235 7.21 -22.34 19.11
N SER A 236 7.30 -21.31 18.25
CA SER A 236 8.36 -20.31 18.33
C SER A 236 8.03 -19.24 19.37
N THR A 237 9.07 -18.61 19.91
CA THR A 237 9.02 -17.39 20.72
C THR A 237 8.36 -16.20 19.99
N ASP A 238 7.87 -16.37 18.74
CA ASP A 238 7.13 -15.37 17.99
C ASP A 238 5.68 -15.18 18.42
N VAL A 239 5.14 -15.94 19.38
CA VAL A 239 3.84 -15.59 19.96
C VAL A 239 3.86 -14.12 20.42
N THR A 240 4.99 -13.61 20.92
CA THR A 240 5.16 -12.19 21.27
C THR A 240 5.14 -11.25 20.05
N LYS A 241 5.65 -11.65 18.88
CA LYS A 241 5.61 -10.83 17.64
C LYS A 241 4.28 -10.93 16.89
N MET A 242 3.65 -12.10 16.91
CA MET A 242 2.34 -12.37 16.34
C MET A 242 1.21 -11.70 17.14
N THR A 243 1.37 -11.59 18.46
CA THR A 243 0.44 -10.86 19.33
C THR A 243 0.68 -9.35 19.24
N ALA A 244 1.92 -8.91 18.94
CA ALA A 244 2.26 -7.48 18.81
C ALA A 244 1.73 -6.83 17.52
N MET A 245 1.45 -7.60 16.46
CA MET A 245 0.94 -7.08 15.17
C MET A 245 -0.36 -7.74 14.69
N GLY A 246 -1.07 -8.47 15.56
CA GLY A 246 -2.17 -9.40 15.30
C GLY A 246 -3.32 -8.92 14.39
N LYS A 247 -3.06 -8.71 13.11
CA LYS A 247 -4.09 -8.66 12.07
C LYS A 247 -4.28 -10.07 11.56
N VAL A 248 -5.38 -10.69 11.99
CA VAL A 248 -5.96 -11.85 11.32
C VAL A 248 -6.26 -11.39 9.89
N ILE A 249 -5.56 -11.95 8.90
CA ILE A 249 -5.79 -11.61 7.48
C ILE A 249 -6.89 -12.48 6.87
N GLY A 250 -7.37 -13.47 7.62
CA GLY A 250 -8.41 -14.39 7.21
C GLY A 250 -8.45 -15.66 8.05
N HIS A 251 -9.29 -16.60 7.63
CA HIS A 251 -9.47 -17.90 8.27
C HIS A 251 -9.29 -19.06 7.28
N VAL A 252 -8.72 -20.17 7.74
CA VAL A 252 -8.53 -21.37 6.90
C VAL A 252 -9.90 -21.98 6.54
N LEU A 253 -10.22 -22.04 5.25
CA LEU A 253 -11.38 -22.76 4.72
C LEU A 253 -11.06 -24.23 4.42
N ALA A 254 -9.86 -24.51 3.91
CA ALA A 254 -9.39 -25.87 3.67
C ALA A 254 -7.93 -26.01 4.11
N ALA A 255 -7.66 -27.04 4.91
CA ALA A 255 -6.34 -27.37 5.43
C ALA A 255 -5.35 -27.73 4.30
N ALA A 256 -4.08 -27.43 4.51
CA ALA A 256 -2.95 -27.79 3.65
C ALA A 256 -1.72 -28.08 4.51
N ALA A 257 -0.75 -28.82 3.96
CA ALA A 257 0.53 -29.05 4.61
C ALA A 257 1.50 -27.87 4.38
N SER A 258 2.65 -27.92 5.05
CA SER A 258 3.68 -26.90 4.88
C SER A 258 4.22 -26.91 3.45
N THR A 259 4.53 -25.73 2.91
CA THR A 259 5.00 -25.53 1.53
C THR A 259 3.98 -25.88 0.45
N GLU A 260 2.70 -25.92 0.81
CA GLU A 260 1.57 -26.06 -0.10
C GLU A 260 0.72 -24.78 -0.11
N HIS A 261 -0.36 -24.78 -0.90
CA HIS A 261 -1.33 -23.70 -0.86
C HIS A 261 -2.56 -24.11 -0.06
N ALA A 262 -2.99 -23.26 0.86
CA ALA A 262 -4.23 -23.40 1.60
C ALA A 262 -5.33 -22.51 1.00
N LEU A 263 -6.59 -22.92 1.16
CA LEU A 263 -7.73 -22.05 0.86
C LEU A 263 -8.04 -21.23 2.11
N ILE A 264 -7.92 -19.91 2.00
CA ILE A 264 -8.15 -18.94 3.07
C ILE A 264 -9.33 -18.04 2.70
N ASN A 265 -10.25 -17.80 3.62
CA ASN A 265 -11.20 -16.71 3.49
C ASN A 265 -10.50 -15.40 3.89
N LEU A 266 -10.09 -14.59 2.91
CA LEU A 266 -9.41 -13.32 3.18
C LEU A 266 -10.37 -12.29 3.77
N GLU A 267 -9.89 -11.56 4.77
CA GLU A 267 -10.66 -10.57 5.54
C GLU A 267 -9.86 -9.25 5.72
N ILE A 268 -9.01 -8.90 4.76
CA ILE A 268 -8.07 -7.76 4.88
C ILE A 268 -8.77 -6.42 4.65
N GLU A 269 -9.38 -6.26 3.47
CA GLU A 269 -10.14 -5.07 3.11
C GLU A 269 -11.24 -5.51 2.12
N PRO A 270 -12.52 -5.23 2.40
CA PRO A 270 -13.61 -5.62 1.53
C PRO A 270 -13.60 -4.88 0.20
#